data_AF-A0A169WTF3-F1
#
_entry.id   AF-A0A169WTF3-F1
#
_cell.length_a   1.000
_cell.length_b   1.000
_cell.length_c   1.000
_cell.angle_alpha   90.00
_cell.angle_beta   90.00
_cell.angle_gamma   90.00
#
_symmetry.space_group_name_H-M   'P 1'
#
loop_
_entity.id
_entity.type
_entity.pdbx_description
1 polymer ?
#
loop_
_entity_poly.entity_id
_entity_poly.type
_entity_poly.pdbx_seq_one_letter_code
_entity_poly.pdbx_strand_id
1 'polypeptide(L)'
;MNNSAAGSSSKTRVGLSHQSEPSFKRKRAVFQKDLQHMMYGFGDDPNPLPESMALLEDIVVEYVTDLVHKAQDIASKRGKLLTEDFLYLVRKDAPKFNRCTELLSMNEELKQARKAFDVDEEKLATIE
;
A
#
# COMPACT_ATOMS: atom_id res chain seq x y z
N MET A 1 20.00 60.35 -21.98
CA MET A 1 18.61 60.83 -21.78
C MET A 1 17.71 60.09 -22.76
N ASN A 2 16.53 59.66 -22.28
CA ASN A 2 15.31 59.23 -23.00
C ASN A 2 15.38 58.33 -24.25
N ASN A 3 15.05 57.05 -24.03
CA ASN A 3 13.82 56.35 -24.45
C ASN A 3 13.20 56.46 -25.86
N SER A 4 12.88 55.26 -26.39
CA SER A 4 11.62 54.88 -27.10
C SER A 4 11.40 55.37 -28.53
N ALA A 5 10.76 54.65 -29.47
CA ALA A 5 10.31 53.23 -29.60
C ALA A 5 10.13 52.96 -31.13
N ALA A 6 9.61 51.87 -31.70
CA ALA A 6 8.89 50.65 -31.24
C ALA A 6 9.03 49.52 -32.30
N GLY A 7 8.44 48.33 -32.07
CA GLY A 7 8.17 47.35 -33.15
C GLY A 7 8.43 45.88 -32.80
N SER A 8 7.48 45.21 -32.15
CA SER A 8 7.57 43.79 -31.78
C SER A 8 6.83 42.87 -32.76
N SER A 9 7.36 41.68 -33.03
CA SER A 9 6.61 40.55 -33.60
C SER A 9 7.04 39.26 -32.92
N SER A 10 6.31 38.92 -31.87
CA SER A 10 6.48 37.72 -31.05
C SER A 10 6.00 36.47 -31.79
N LYS A 11 6.93 35.56 -32.11
CA LYS A 11 6.60 34.18 -32.53
C LYS A 11 6.92 33.21 -31.41
N THR A 12 5.96 33.03 -30.52
CA THR A 12 6.06 32.18 -29.33
C THR A 12 6.36 30.72 -29.72
N ARG A 13 7.50 30.19 -29.30
CA ARG A 13 7.77 28.75 -29.38
C ARG A 13 6.96 28.06 -28.29
N VAL A 14 5.89 27.35 -28.68
CA VAL A 14 5.17 26.45 -27.77
C VAL A 14 6.10 25.28 -27.43
N GLY A 15 6.44 25.15 -26.15
CA GLY A 15 7.22 24.03 -25.65
C GLY A 15 6.39 22.75 -25.72
N LEU A 16 6.96 21.70 -26.33
CA LEU A 16 6.35 20.38 -26.30
C LEU A 16 6.43 19.82 -24.87
N SER A 17 5.28 19.31 -24.44
CA SER A 17 4.96 18.71 -23.14
C SER A 17 6.10 17.92 -22.50
N HIS A 18 6.22 18.06 -21.17
CA HIS A 18 6.91 17.07 -20.33
C HIS A 18 6.52 15.66 -20.78
N GLN A 19 7.53 14.82 -21.03
CA GLN A 19 7.30 13.38 -21.13
C GLN A 19 6.76 12.93 -19.79
N SER A 20 5.58 12.29 -19.79
CA SER A 20 5.09 11.60 -18.61
C SER A 20 6.12 10.54 -18.23
N GLU A 21 6.64 10.62 -17.00
CA GLU A 21 7.44 9.56 -16.37
C GLU A 21 6.90 8.18 -16.72
N PRO A 22 7.76 7.18 -16.95
CA PRO A 22 7.32 5.87 -17.41
C PRO A 22 6.28 5.34 -16.45
N SER A 23 5.04 5.25 -16.93
CA SER A 23 3.97 4.53 -16.23
C SER A 23 4.57 3.23 -15.74
N PHE A 24 4.69 3.07 -14.42
CA PHE A 24 4.96 1.77 -13.81
C PHE A 24 4.06 0.81 -14.56
N LYS A 25 4.66 -0.18 -15.24
CA LYS A 25 3.90 -1.17 -16.00
C LYS A 25 3.14 -1.98 -14.97
N ARG A 26 1.97 -1.46 -14.57
CA ARG A 26 1.09 -1.99 -13.54
C ARG A 26 0.87 -3.42 -13.97
N LYS A 27 1.43 -4.38 -13.22
CA LYS A 27 1.08 -5.78 -13.41
C LYS A 27 -0.43 -5.80 -13.19
N ARG A 28 -1.18 -5.93 -14.28
CA ARG A 28 -2.64 -6.05 -14.19
C ARG A 28 -2.93 -7.41 -13.57
N ALA A 29 -3.97 -7.51 -12.76
CA ALA A 29 -4.35 -8.74 -12.09
C ALA A 29 -3.28 -9.30 -11.12
N VAL A 30 -2.70 -8.46 -10.25
CA VAL A 30 -1.92 -8.96 -9.09
C VAL A 30 -2.86 -9.52 -8.04
N PHE A 31 -3.99 -8.86 -7.78
CA PHE A 31 -4.89 -9.20 -6.68
C PHE A 31 -6.15 -9.94 -7.11
N GLN A 32 -6.42 -10.09 -8.41
CA GLN A 32 -7.68 -10.65 -8.93
C GLN A 32 -8.08 -11.99 -8.31
N LYS A 33 -7.12 -12.93 -8.15
CA LYS A 33 -7.40 -14.23 -7.51
C LYS A 33 -7.87 -14.05 -6.06
N ASP A 34 -7.20 -13.19 -5.28
CA ASP A 34 -7.54 -12.99 -3.87
C ASP A 34 -8.82 -12.17 -3.71
N LEU A 35 -9.04 -11.19 -4.59
CA LEU A 35 -10.26 -10.40 -4.69
C LEU A 35 -11.48 -11.28 -5.02
N GLN A 36 -11.38 -12.25 -5.93
CA GLN A 36 -12.46 -13.20 -6.21
C GLN A 36 -12.93 -13.93 -4.94
N HIS A 37 -11.99 -14.47 -4.15
CA HIS A 37 -12.32 -15.16 -2.90
C HIS A 37 -12.88 -14.20 -1.83
N MET A 38 -12.37 -12.97 -1.77
CA MET A 38 -12.92 -11.95 -0.86
C MET A 38 -14.34 -11.52 -1.26
N MET A 39 -14.60 -11.25 -2.54
CA MET A 39 -15.92 -10.86 -3.05
C MET A 39 -16.96 -11.93 -2.72
N TYR A 40 -16.68 -13.21 -2.99
CA TYR A 40 -17.52 -14.33 -2.56
C TYR A 40 -17.68 -14.40 -1.03
N GLY A 41 -16.60 -14.18 -0.27
CA GLY A 41 -16.65 -14.11 1.19
C GLY A 41 -17.50 -12.95 1.76
N PHE A 42 -17.73 -11.89 0.98
CA PHE A 42 -18.66 -10.81 1.28
C PHE A 42 -20.08 -11.01 0.67
N GLY A 43 -20.33 -12.14 0.01
CA GLY A 43 -21.65 -12.54 -0.50
C GLY A 43 -21.88 -12.29 -2.00
N ASP A 44 -20.84 -12.01 -2.78
CA ASP A 44 -20.92 -11.93 -4.25
C ASP A 44 -20.90 -13.33 -4.91
N ASP A 45 -21.06 -13.40 -6.23
CA ASP A 45 -20.95 -14.65 -6.99
C ASP A 45 -19.53 -15.25 -6.90
N PRO A 46 -19.36 -16.59 -6.85
CA PRO A 46 -18.04 -17.23 -6.93
C PRO A 46 -17.25 -16.91 -8.21
N ASN A 47 -17.91 -16.49 -9.29
CA ASN A 47 -17.32 -16.04 -10.55
C ASN A 47 -17.82 -14.61 -10.89
N PRO A 48 -17.37 -13.59 -10.14
CA PRO A 48 -17.85 -12.23 -10.32
C PRO A 48 -17.39 -11.65 -11.67
N LEU A 49 -18.11 -10.65 -12.16
CA LEU A 49 -17.82 -10.02 -13.46
C LEU A 49 -16.36 -9.51 -13.52
N PRO A 50 -15.59 -9.82 -14.59
CA PRO A 50 -14.21 -9.37 -14.73
C PRO A 50 -14.04 -7.85 -14.62
N GLU A 51 -15.03 -7.09 -15.09
CA GLU A 51 -15.07 -5.63 -15.03
C GLU A 51 -15.21 -5.13 -13.58
N SER A 52 -16.08 -5.76 -12.78
CA SER A 52 -16.24 -5.46 -11.35
C SER A 52 -14.98 -5.79 -10.56
N MET A 53 -14.35 -6.94 -10.86
CA MET A 53 -13.11 -7.37 -10.22
C MET A 53 -11.94 -6.44 -10.57
N ALA A 54 -11.82 -6.00 -11.82
CA ALA A 54 -10.81 -5.04 -12.26
C ALA A 54 -11.01 -3.65 -11.64
N LEU A 55 -12.26 -3.18 -11.54
CA LEU A 55 -12.58 -1.93 -10.84
C LEU A 55 -12.24 -2.00 -9.35
N LEU A 56 -12.56 -3.13 -8.69
CA LEU A 56 -12.21 -3.33 -7.29
C LEU A 56 -10.68 -3.39 -7.08
N GLU A 57 -9.93 -3.99 -8.01
CA GLU A 57 -8.46 -3.98 -7.98
C GLU A 57 -7.90 -2.54 -8.03
N ASP A 58 -8.38 -1.70 -8.94
CA ASP A 58 -7.95 -0.29 -9.01
C ASP A 58 -8.33 0.50 -7.74
N ILE A 59 -9.55 0.32 -7.20
CA ILE A 59 -9.99 0.94 -5.93
C ILE A 59 -9.10 0.51 -4.74
N VAL A 60 -8.76 -0.78 -4.65
CA VAL A 60 -7.91 -1.32 -3.57
C VAL A 60 -6.49 -0.78 -3.68
N VAL A 61 -5.93 -0.70 -4.89
CA VAL A 61 -4.59 -0.12 -5.13
C VAL A 61 -4.56 1.36 -4.75
N GLU A 62 -5.58 2.14 -5.11
CA GLU A 62 -5.72 3.54 -4.71
C GLU A 62 -5.80 3.68 -3.18
N TYR A 63 -6.74 2.96 -2.55
CA TYR A 63 -6.93 2.99 -1.10
C TYR A 63 -5.67 2.63 -0.30
N VAL A 64 -4.95 1.58 -0.69
CA VAL A 64 -3.71 1.16 -0.01
C VAL A 64 -2.61 2.20 -0.19
N THR A 65 -2.47 2.76 -1.39
CA THR A 65 -1.48 3.83 -1.67
C THR A 65 -1.75 5.05 -0.79
N ASP A 66 -3.01 5.48 -0.71
CA ASP A 66 -3.45 6.60 0.11
C ASP A 66 -3.27 6.37 1.61
N LEU A 67 -3.53 5.14 2.08
CA LEU A 67 -3.34 4.75 3.47
C LEU A 67 -1.86 4.76 3.86
N VAL A 68 -0.98 4.28 2.97
CA VAL A 68 0.48 4.26 3.19
C VAL A 68 1.04 5.68 3.21
N HIS A 69 0.60 6.60 2.33
CA HIS A 69 1.02 8.00 2.39
C HIS A 69 0.64 8.65 3.74
N LYS A 70 -0.60 8.48 4.19
CA LYS A 70 -1.08 9.00 5.48
C LYS A 70 -0.31 8.41 6.67
N ALA A 71 0.12 7.15 6.58
CA ALA A 71 0.93 6.49 7.61
C ALA A 71 2.37 7.01 7.59
N GLN A 72 2.94 7.24 6.41
CA GLN A 72 4.27 7.83 6.22
C GLN A 72 4.35 9.28 6.76
N ASP A 73 3.29 10.07 6.62
CA ASP A 73 3.21 11.41 7.21
C ASP A 73 3.32 11.39 8.74
N ILE A 74 2.69 10.39 9.39
CA ILE A 74 2.81 10.16 10.84
C ILE A 74 4.23 9.69 11.19
N ALA A 75 4.76 8.73 10.42
CA ALA A 75 6.09 8.16 10.61
C ALA A 75 7.24 9.14 10.38
N SER A 76 7.01 10.23 9.64
CA SER A 76 8.01 11.23 9.21
C SER A 76 8.90 11.71 10.36
N LYS A 77 8.31 11.99 11.53
CA LYS A 77 9.01 12.45 12.76
C LYS A 77 9.99 11.42 13.33
N ARG A 78 9.76 10.14 13.07
CA ARG A 78 10.56 8.99 13.53
C ARG A 78 11.51 8.48 12.44
N GLY A 79 11.31 8.89 11.17
CA GLY A 79 12.11 8.46 10.03
C GLY A 79 11.89 6.99 9.59
N LYS A 80 10.95 6.26 10.20
CA LYS A 80 10.67 4.86 9.89
C LYS A 80 9.19 4.54 10.08
N LEU A 81 8.54 4.05 9.02
CA LEU A 81 7.18 3.52 9.03
C LEU A 81 7.09 2.24 9.87
N LEU A 82 6.11 2.15 10.75
CA LEU A 82 5.81 1.01 11.61
C LEU A 82 4.31 0.69 11.62
N THR A 83 3.94 -0.45 12.20
CA THR A 83 2.55 -0.91 12.30
C THR A 83 1.66 0.06 13.10
N GLU A 84 2.24 0.72 14.11
CA GLU A 84 1.53 1.65 15.00
C GLU A 84 0.99 2.88 14.25
N ASP A 85 1.61 3.26 13.13
CA ASP A 85 1.15 4.39 12.32
C ASP A 85 -0.17 4.04 11.61
N PHE A 86 -0.31 2.80 11.14
CA PHE A 86 -1.56 2.28 10.57
C PHE A 86 -2.64 2.11 11.66
N LEU A 87 -2.28 1.59 12.84
CA LEU A 87 -3.18 1.51 13.99
C LEU A 87 -3.68 2.91 14.39
N TYR A 88 -2.82 3.92 14.37
CA TYR A 88 -3.21 5.30 14.62
C TYR A 88 -4.23 5.81 13.59
N LEU A 89 -4.09 5.50 12.31
CA LEU A 89 -5.08 5.90 11.29
C LEU A 89 -6.46 5.28 11.55
N VAL A 90 -6.52 3.99 11.90
CA VAL A 90 -7.80 3.29 12.12
C VAL A 90 -8.40 3.46 13.53
N ARG A 91 -7.70 4.11 14.47
CA ARG A 91 -8.07 4.23 15.90
C ARG A 91 -9.48 4.76 16.22
N LYS A 92 -10.16 5.40 15.26
CA LYS A 92 -11.54 5.92 15.42
C LYS A 92 -12.61 4.89 15.06
N ASP A 93 -12.24 3.82 14.36
CA ASP A 93 -13.09 2.68 14.02
C ASP A 93 -12.77 1.54 14.99
N ALA A 94 -13.50 1.49 16.11
CA ALA A 94 -13.22 0.53 17.18
C ALA A 94 -13.30 -0.94 16.71
N PRO A 95 -14.27 -1.38 15.89
CA PRO A 95 -14.26 -2.72 15.31
C PRO A 95 -12.99 -3.04 14.50
N LYS A 96 -12.56 -2.15 13.59
CA LYS A 96 -11.32 -2.38 12.83
C LYS A 96 -10.08 -2.34 13.70
N PHE A 97 -9.99 -1.39 14.64
CA PHE A 97 -8.85 -1.24 15.55
C PHE A 97 -8.65 -2.46 16.45
N ASN A 98 -9.74 -2.95 17.07
CA ASN A 98 -9.71 -4.16 17.89
C ASN A 98 -9.26 -5.35 17.06
N ARG A 99 -9.84 -5.54 15.86
CA ARG A 99 -9.49 -6.65 14.98
C ARG A 99 -8.03 -6.62 14.52
N CYS A 100 -7.48 -5.44 14.22
CA CYS A 100 -6.06 -5.29 13.91
C CYS A 100 -5.17 -5.66 15.11
N THR A 101 -5.56 -5.25 16.32
CA THR A 101 -4.82 -5.52 17.56
C THR A 101 -4.79 -7.03 17.87
N GLU A 102 -5.93 -7.73 17.77
CA GLU A 102 -6.03 -9.19 17.91
C GLU A 102 -5.09 -9.93 16.94
N LEU A 103 -5.14 -9.56 15.65
CA LEU A 103 -4.34 -10.21 14.60
C LEU A 103 -2.84 -10.00 14.80
N LEU A 104 -2.43 -8.86 15.37
CA LEU A 104 -1.03 -8.59 15.69
C LEU A 104 -0.56 -9.41 16.90
N SER A 105 -1.36 -9.51 17.97
CA SER A 105 -1.06 -10.39 19.12
C SER A 105 -0.88 -11.84 18.67
N MET A 106 -1.85 -12.37 17.93
CA MET A 106 -1.81 -13.75 17.42
C MET A 106 -0.61 -14.01 16.50
N ASN A 107 -0.21 -13.04 15.67
CA ASN A 107 0.99 -13.14 14.83
C ASN A 107 2.28 -13.14 15.67
N GLU A 108 2.32 -12.40 16.77
CA GLU A 108 3.45 -12.45 17.71
C GLU A 108 3.51 -13.79 18.46
N GLU A 109 2.39 -14.28 18.98
CA GLU A 109 2.27 -15.61 19.61
C GLU A 109 2.75 -16.72 18.65
N LEU A 110 2.31 -16.70 17.39
CA LEU A 110 2.75 -17.65 16.36
C LEU A 110 4.26 -17.55 16.06
N LYS A 111 4.86 -16.36 16.11
CA LYS A 111 6.32 -16.19 15.96
C LYS A 111 7.08 -16.72 17.16
N GLN A 112 6.57 -16.50 18.38
CA GLN A 112 7.16 -17.04 19.60
C GLN A 112 7.10 -18.56 19.61
N ALA A 113 5.94 -19.14 19.26
CA ALA A 113 5.76 -20.58 19.14
C ALA A 113 6.73 -21.21 18.14
N ARG A 114 6.88 -20.65 16.93
CA ARG A 114 7.85 -21.15 15.93
C ARG A 114 9.29 -21.14 16.45
N LYS A 115 9.72 -20.04 17.09
CA LYS A 115 11.06 -19.93 17.67
C LYS A 115 11.34 -20.97 18.77
N ALA A 116 10.32 -21.44 19.48
CA ALA A 116 10.48 -22.48 20.49
C ALA A 116 10.82 -23.86 19.90
N PHE A 117 10.66 -24.07 18.59
CA PHE A 117 11.03 -25.28 17.87
C PHE A 117 12.31 -25.14 17.01
N ASP A 118 12.74 -23.91 16.69
CA ASP A 118 14.04 -23.65 16.02
C ASP A 118 15.24 -23.83 16.97
N VAL A 119 15.00 -23.95 18.29
CA VAL A 119 16.03 -24.29 19.28
C VAL A 119 15.96 -25.79 19.53
N ASP A 120 16.88 -26.55 18.92
CA ASP A 120 17.41 -27.87 19.35
C ASP A 120 17.75 -28.87 18.21
N GLU A 121 18.39 -28.44 17.10
CA GLU A 121 19.23 -29.37 16.31
C GLU A 121 20.70 -29.29 16.76
N GLU A 122 21.35 -28.13 16.68
CA GLU A 122 22.77 -27.98 17.05
C GLU A 122 23.06 -28.30 18.52
N LYS A 123 22.11 -28.03 19.43
CA LYS A 123 22.26 -28.31 20.87
C LYS A 123 22.05 -29.77 21.25
N LEU A 124 21.19 -30.51 20.55
CA LEU A 124 21.07 -31.96 20.75
C LEU A 124 22.30 -32.68 20.20
N ALA A 125 22.83 -32.22 19.06
CA ALA A 125 24.04 -32.77 18.45
C ALA A 125 25.34 -32.54 19.26
N THR A 126 25.31 -31.75 20.35
CA THR A 126 26.47 -31.56 21.27
C THR A 126 26.33 -32.29 22.61
N ILE A 127 25.33 -33.17 22.76
CA ILE A 127 25.06 -33.93 24.00
C ILE A 127 25.51 -35.41 23.88
N GLU A 128 25.97 -35.86 22.71
CA GLU A 128 26.63 -37.16 22.48
C GLU A 128 28.17 -37.08 22.57
#